data_AF-A0A538NUN4-F1
#
_entry.id   AF-A0A538NUN4-F1
#
_cell.length_a   1.000
_cell.length_b   1.000
_cell.length_c   1.000
_cell.angle_alpha   90.00
_cell.angle_beta   90.00
_cell.angle_gamma   90.00
#
_symmetry.space_group_name_H-M   'P 1'
#
loop_
_entity.id
_entity.type
_entity.pdbx_description
1 polymer ?
#
loop_
_entity_poly.entity_id
_entity_poly.type
_entity_poly.pdbx_seq_one_letter_code
_entity_poly.pdbx_strand_id
1 'polypeptide(L)'
;MSWVVIANNGCLPIPRTYTKAELLGTYEVKYSFGTDTLILNADNTYEQRFVDKAGKVFINRGKRDFKGGRDNQVALINAIDVCDPFGKFTSTTPQRGYSLRSFGWYRGTVISVSEDLGLYMRKNSVIAAQASNKTVQPMANAPKVKRRN
;
A
#
# COMPACT_ATOMS: atom_id res chain seq x y z
N MET A 1 -36.40 -30.20 6.83
CA MET A 1 -36.37 -28.76 6.52
C MET A 1 -34.94 -28.30 6.63
N SER A 2 -34.25 -28.15 5.50
CA SER A 2 -32.83 -27.78 5.47
C SER A 2 -32.72 -26.26 5.50
N TRP A 3 -32.01 -25.74 6.49
CA TRP A 3 -31.72 -24.32 6.61
C TRP A 3 -30.57 -23.96 5.68
N VAL A 4 -30.81 -23.04 4.74
CA VAL A 4 -29.73 -22.37 4.02
C VAL A 4 -29.08 -21.42 5.00
N VAL A 5 -27.92 -21.81 5.52
CA VAL A 5 -27.01 -20.87 6.19
C VAL A 5 -26.42 -20.02 5.07
N ILE A 6 -26.98 -18.83 4.86
CA ILE A 6 -26.25 -17.76 4.18
C ILE A 6 -25.16 -17.36 5.16
N ALA A 7 -24.01 -18.03 5.08
CA ALA A 7 -22.78 -17.47 5.60
C ALA A 7 -22.60 -16.17 4.82
N ASN A 8 -23.02 -15.06 5.42
CA ASN A 8 -22.50 -13.77 5.04
C ASN A 8 -20.99 -13.93 5.26
N ASN A 9 -20.25 -14.19 4.18
CA ASN A 9 -18.79 -14.26 4.19
C ASN A 9 -18.31 -12.86 4.56
N GLY A 10 -18.40 -12.55 5.85
CA GLY A 10 -17.91 -11.35 6.47
C GLY A 10 -16.43 -11.35 6.18
N CYS A 11 -16.09 -10.55 5.16
CA CYS A 11 -14.73 -10.36 4.72
C CYS A 11 -13.99 -9.51 5.79
N LEU A 12 -13.79 -10.06 7.00
CA LEU A 12 -12.81 -9.60 7.98
C LEU A 12 -11.46 -10.31 7.81
N PRO A 13 -10.35 -9.58 7.58
CA PRO A 13 -9.09 -10.18 7.19
C PRO A 13 -8.52 -11.05 8.31
N ILE A 14 -8.08 -12.26 7.96
CA ILE A 14 -7.44 -13.17 8.93
C ILE A 14 -6.03 -12.61 9.21
N PRO A 15 -5.68 -12.35 10.47
CA PRO A 15 -4.32 -11.91 10.80
C PRO A 15 -3.32 -13.00 10.40
N ARG A 16 -2.52 -12.73 9.36
CA ARG A 16 -1.30 -13.49 9.04
C ARG A 16 -0.10 -12.58 9.14
N THR A 17 1.04 -13.14 9.53
CA THR A 17 2.30 -12.40 9.53
C THR A 17 2.82 -12.22 8.12
N TYR A 18 3.18 -10.99 7.78
CA TYR A 18 3.74 -10.63 6.48
C TYR A 18 5.22 -10.29 6.65
N THR A 19 6.02 -10.71 5.69
CA THR A 19 7.36 -10.15 5.51
C THR A 19 7.25 -8.70 5.03
N LYS A 20 8.28 -7.91 5.32
CA LYS A 20 8.40 -6.53 4.81
C LYS A 20 8.28 -6.46 3.28
N ALA A 21 8.74 -7.49 2.57
CA ALA A 21 8.67 -7.59 1.11
C ALA A 21 7.23 -7.78 0.61
N GLU A 22 6.43 -8.61 1.29
CA GLU A 22 5.02 -8.81 0.92
C GLU A 22 4.16 -7.55 1.09
N LEU A 23 4.57 -6.62 1.94
CA LEU A 23 3.89 -5.34 2.14
C LEU A 23 4.22 -4.30 1.07
N LEU A 24 5.27 -4.47 0.28
CA LEU A 24 5.64 -3.50 -0.76
C LEU A 24 4.61 -3.46 -1.87
N GLY A 25 4.27 -2.26 -2.35
CA GLY A 25 3.37 -2.07 -3.49
C GLY A 25 2.45 -0.88 -3.32
N THR A 26 1.48 -0.78 -4.23
CA THR A 26 0.47 0.27 -4.26
C THR A 26 -0.81 -0.25 -3.64
N TYR A 27 -1.41 0.55 -2.78
CA TYR A 27 -2.66 0.29 -2.09
C TYR A 27 -3.65 1.40 -2.42
N GLU A 28 -4.92 1.05 -2.54
CA GLU A 28 -5.97 2.02 -2.88
C GLU A 28 -7.21 1.79 -2.02
N VAL A 29 -7.85 2.89 -1.62
CA VAL A 29 -9.19 2.91 -1.04
C VAL A 29 -9.99 4.03 -1.71
N LYS A 30 -11.26 3.74 -2.00
CA LYS A 30 -12.21 4.70 -2.58
C LYS A 30 -13.21 5.09 -1.51
N TYR A 31 -13.25 6.37 -1.20
CA TYR A 31 -14.27 6.96 -0.33
C TYR A 31 -15.38 7.56 -1.17
N SER A 32 -16.48 7.92 -0.50
CA SER A 32 -17.48 8.75 -1.15
C SER A 32 -16.87 10.07 -1.62
N PHE A 33 -15.93 10.67 -0.87
CA PHE A 33 -15.34 12.01 -1.07
C PHE A 33 -14.00 12.07 -1.81
N GLY A 34 -13.46 10.94 -2.27
CA GLY A 34 -12.21 10.91 -3.03
C GLY A 34 -11.56 9.53 -3.04
N THR A 35 -10.37 9.44 -3.61
CA THR A 35 -9.57 8.22 -3.67
C THR A 35 -8.23 8.45 -2.98
N ASP A 36 -7.85 7.59 -2.05
CA ASP A 36 -6.52 7.60 -1.43
C ASP A 36 -5.68 6.43 -1.94
N THR A 37 -4.48 6.75 -2.40
CA THR A 37 -3.48 5.83 -2.91
C THR A 37 -2.25 5.88 -2.01
N LEU A 38 -1.84 4.73 -1.48
CA LEU A 38 -0.62 4.59 -0.68
C LEU A 38 0.39 3.70 -1.40
N ILE A 39 1.62 4.17 -1.57
CA ILE A 39 2.72 3.42 -2.18
C ILE A 39 3.77 3.16 -1.10
N LEU A 40 4.08 1.88 -0.84
CA LEU A 40 5.13 1.46 0.09
C LEU A 40 6.37 0.99 -0.67
N ASN A 41 7.48 1.71 -0.49
CA ASN A 41 8.74 1.46 -1.20
C ASN A 41 9.71 0.59 -0.39
N ALA A 42 10.67 -0.05 -1.08
CA ALA A 42 11.67 -0.93 -0.46
C ALA A 42 12.64 -0.20 0.49
N ASP A 43 12.89 1.08 0.23
CA ASP A 43 13.83 1.98 0.92
C ASP A 43 13.27 2.59 2.23
N ASN A 44 12.19 2.03 2.80
CA ASN A 44 11.47 2.57 3.96
C ASN A 44 10.84 3.95 3.73
N THR A 45 10.56 4.33 2.49
CA THR A 45 9.73 5.50 2.21
C THR A 45 8.31 5.10 1.82
N TYR A 46 7.41 6.08 1.86
CA TYR A 46 6.08 5.97 1.28
C TYR A 46 5.71 7.23 0.50
N GLU A 47 4.77 7.07 -0.42
CA GLU A 47 4.03 8.17 -1.03
C GLU A 47 2.54 7.94 -0.80
N GLN A 48 1.85 8.94 -0.27
CA GLN A 48 0.39 8.96 -0.14
C GLN A 48 -0.15 10.03 -1.08
N ARG A 49 -1.15 9.66 -1.87
CA ARG A 49 -1.80 10.54 -2.83
C ARG A 49 -3.30 10.46 -2.65
N PHE A 50 -3.89 11.56 -2.21
CA PHE A 50 -5.33 11.73 -2.15
C PHE A 50 -5.81 12.59 -3.33
N VAL A 51 -6.82 12.10 -4.04
CA VAL A 51 -7.52 12.83 -5.11
C VAL A 51 -8.95 13.05 -4.66
N ASP A 52 -9.36 14.30 -4.48
CA ASP A 52 -10.73 14.63 -4.06
C ASP A 52 -11.74 14.47 -5.22
N LYS A 53 -13.04 14.60 -4.92
CA LYS A 53 -14.11 14.57 -5.93
C LYS A 53 -13.97 15.60 -7.04
N ALA A 54 -13.33 16.74 -6.76
CA ALA A 54 -13.11 17.81 -7.73
C ALA A 54 -11.86 17.57 -8.58
N GLY A 55 -11.14 16.47 -8.35
CA GLY A 55 -9.90 16.12 -9.04
C GLY A 55 -8.67 16.82 -8.49
N LYS A 56 -8.77 17.54 -7.37
CA LYS A 56 -7.61 18.16 -6.73
C LYS A 56 -6.74 17.09 -6.10
N VAL A 57 -5.44 17.21 -6.34
CA VAL A 57 -4.43 16.22 -5.93
C VAL A 57 -3.65 16.73 -4.72
N PHE A 58 -3.54 15.90 -3.70
CA PHE A 58 -2.75 16.13 -2.49
C PHE A 58 -1.74 14.99 -2.36
N ILE A 59 -0.47 15.34 -2.20
CA ILE A 59 0.62 14.36 -2.15
C ILE A 59 1.43 14.58 -0.88
N ASN A 60 1.67 13.50 -0.15
CA ASN A 60 2.54 13.46 1.00
C ASN A 60 3.57 12.34 0.84
N ARG A 61 4.80 12.59 1.30
CA ARG A 61 5.90 11.63 1.25
C ARG A 61 6.60 11.62 2.58
N GLY A 62 6.95 10.43 3.05
CA GLY A 62 7.58 10.28 4.35
C GLY A 62 8.30 8.96 4.51
N LYS A 63 8.73 8.73 5.75
CA LYS A 63 9.33 7.45 6.16
C LYS A 63 8.26 6.55 6.73
N ARG A 64 8.43 5.25 6.50
CA ARG A 64 7.65 4.21 7.14
C ARG A 64 8.55 3.36 8.03
N ASP A 65 7.95 2.81 9.07
CA ASP A 65 8.57 1.78 9.90
C ASP A 65 7.71 0.52 9.87
N PHE A 66 8.35 -0.64 10.01
CA PHE A 66 7.67 -1.92 10.05
C PHE A 66 7.86 -2.55 11.42
N LYS A 67 6.78 -2.63 12.18
CA LYS A 67 6.75 -3.32 13.46
C LYS A 67 6.26 -4.74 13.22
N GLY A 68 7.20 -5.66 13.06
CA GLY A 68 6.95 -7.10 13.02
C GLY A 68 6.47 -7.62 14.37
N GLY A 69 5.73 -8.73 14.37
CA GLY A 69 5.18 -9.36 15.58
C GLY A 69 3.74 -9.82 15.39
N ARG A 70 2.99 -9.94 16.51
CA ARG A 70 1.59 -10.39 16.50
C ARG A 70 0.67 -9.46 15.69
N ASP A 71 0.99 -8.18 15.62
CA ASP A 71 0.10 -7.13 15.10
C ASP A 71 0.40 -6.65 13.67
N ASN A 72 1.52 -7.05 13.05
CA ASN A 72 1.94 -6.69 11.68
C ASN A 72 1.59 -5.26 11.26
N GLN A 73 2.29 -4.29 11.84
CA GLN A 73 1.95 -2.88 11.67
C GLN A 73 2.95 -2.16 10.76
N VAL A 74 2.40 -1.32 9.88
CA VAL A 74 3.13 -0.32 9.11
C VAL A 74 2.88 1.02 9.77
N ALA A 75 3.89 1.58 10.40
CA ALA A 75 3.80 2.93 10.93
C ALA A 75 4.21 3.93 9.84
N LEU A 76 3.32 4.86 9.50
CA LEU A 76 3.62 5.94 8.58
C LEU A 76 3.94 7.20 9.39
N ILE A 77 5.15 7.71 9.23
CA ILE A 77 5.56 8.93 9.92
C ILE A 77 5.00 10.12 9.17
N ASN A 78 4.23 10.96 9.87
CA ASN A 78 3.57 12.16 9.34
C ASN A 78 2.62 11.86 8.16
N ALA A 79 1.76 10.84 8.28
CA ALA A 79 0.76 10.53 7.27
C ALA A 79 -0.37 11.58 7.23
N ILE A 80 -1.14 11.58 6.14
CA ILE A 80 -2.40 12.32 6.07
C ILE A 80 -3.53 11.40 6.54
N ASP A 81 -4.31 11.85 7.52
CA ASP A 81 -5.58 11.22 7.87
C ASP A 81 -6.69 11.80 7.01
N VAL A 82 -6.89 11.15 5.86
CA VAL A 82 -7.91 11.53 4.90
C VAL A 82 -9.31 11.27 5.46
N CYS A 83 -9.45 10.26 6.32
CA CYS A 83 -10.71 9.74 6.82
C CYS A 83 -10.67 9.55 8.34
N ASP A 84 -11.74 9.97 9.02
CA ASP A 84 -11.92 9.69 10.44
C ASP A 84 -12.34 8.23 10.66
N PRO A 85 -12.31 7.74 11.91
CA PRO A 85 -12.81 6.39 12.24
C PRO A 85 -14.27 6.14 11.86
N PHE A 86 -15.05 7.19 11.55
CA PHE A 86 -16.48 7.15 11.18
C PHE A 86 -16.73 7.28 9.67
N GLY A 87 -15.68 7.22 8.84
CA GLY A 87 -15.83 7.19 7.38
C GLY A 87 -16.04 8.57 6.76
N LYS A 88 -15.78 9.66 7.50
CA LYS A 88 -15.93 11.04 7.03
C LYS A 88 -14.58 11.65 6.71
N PHE A 89 -14.58 12.62 5.80
CA PHE A 89 -13.38 13.38 5.47
C PHE A 89 -12.85 14.12 6.71
N THR A 90 -11.54 14.06 6.93
CA THR A 90 -10.88 14.75 8.05
C THR A 90 -9.96 15.86 7.57
N SER A 91 -8.87 15.52 6.87
CA SER A 91 -7.84 16.48 6.54
C SER A 91 -7.02 16.05 5.31
N THR A 92 -6.39 17.03 4.67
CA THR A 92 -5.31 16.81 3.68
C THR A 92 -3.94 17.22 4.22
N THR A 93 -3.86 17.57 5.50
CA THR A 93 -2.64 18.03 6.16
C THR A 93 -1.99 16.86 6.90
N PRO A 94 -0.68 16.63 6.73
CA PRO A 94 0.05 15.63 7.49
C PRO A 94 -0.08 15.81 9.01
N GLN A 95 -0.30 14.72 9.73
CA GLN A 95 -0.42 14.71 11.19
C GLN A 95 0.63 13.80 11.83
N ARG A 96 1.11 14.18 13.01
CA ARG A 96 2.20 13.48 13.68
C ARG A 96 1.71 12.19 14.32
N GLY A 97 2.17 11.07 13.76
CA GLY A 97 2.17 9.75 14.37
C GLY A 97 0.97 8.89 14.00
N TYR A 98 1.18 7.83 13.22
CA TYR A 98 0.17 6.81 12.97
C TYR A 98 0.75 5.42 12.80
N SER A 99 -0.04 4.42 13.23
CA SER A 99 0.17 3.00 13.02
C SER A 99 -0.98 2.49 12.16
N LEU A 100 -0.71 2.11 10.91
CA LEU A 100 -1.66 1.35 10.09
C LEU A 100 -1.43 -0.15 10.35
N ARG A 101 -2.50 -0.89 10.61
CA ARG A 101 -2.43 -2.35 10.75
C ARG A 101 -2.54 -3.01 9.37
N SER A 102 -1.60 -3.89 9.05
CA SER A 102 -1.63 -4.67 7.82
C SER A 102 -2.20 -6.04 8.11
N PHE A 103 -3.17 -6.45 7.30
CA PHE A 103 -3.79 -7.75 7.41
C PHE A 103 -3.78 -8.46 6.07
N GLY A 104 -4.27 -9.70 6.02
CA GLY A 104 -4.93 -10.04 4.79
C GLY A 104 -5.55 -11.41 4.71
N TRP A 105 -5.54 -11.91 3.49
CA TRP A 105 -6.51 -12.85 2.98
C TRP A 105 -5.80 -13.93 2.20
N TYR A 106 -6.48 -15.06 2.00
CA TYR A 106 -6.05 -16.05 1.01
C TYR A 106 -5.91 -15.44 -0.41
N ARG A 107 -6.49 -14.25 -0.65
CA ARG A 107 -6.46 -13.50 -1.92
C ARG A 107 -5.71 -12.16 -1.90
N GLY A 108 -4.99 -11.82 -0.84
CA GLY A 108 -4.11 -10.63 -0.87
C GLY A 108 -3.92 -9.89 0.45
N THR A 109 -3.05 -8.89 0.40
CA THR A 109 -2.68 -8.01 1.52
C THR A 109 -3.56 -6.75 1.54
N VAL A 110 -3.99 -6.33 2.73
CA VAL A 110 -4.74 -5.08 2.94
C VAL A 110 -4.13 -4.26 4.07
N ILE A 111 -4.34 -2.95 4.03
CA ILE A 111 -3.95 -2.02 5.10
C ILE A 111 -5.21 -1.40 5.67
N SER A 112 -5.42 -1.52 6.99
CA SER A 112 -6.59 -0.96 7.67
C SER A 112 -6.48 0.55 7.82
N VAL A 113 -7.57 1.23 7.45
CA VAL A 113 -7.79 2.66 7.69
C VAL A 113 -8.69 2.84 8.91
N SER A 114 -9.80 2.09 8.97
CA SER A 114 -10.69 1.99 10.13
C SER A 114 -11.22 0.56 10.24
N GLU A 115 -10.83 -0.15 11.30
CA GLU A 115 -11.28 -1.54 11.53
C GLU A 115 -12.75 -1.62 11.87
N ASP A 116 -13.25 -0.66 12.67
CA ASP A 116 -14.64 -0.60 13.11
C ASP A 116 -15.62 -0.47 11.93
N LEU A 117 -15.18 0.13 10.83
CA LEU A 117 -15.96 0.29 9.61
C LEU A 117 -15.64 -0.73 8.52
N GLY A 118 -14.69 -1.64 8.77
CA GLY A 118 -14.20 -2.54 7.73
C GLY A 118 -13.58 -1.80 6.54
N LEU A 119 -12.98 -0.64 6.77
CA LEU A 119 -12.42 0.22 5.72
C LEU A 119 -10.93 -0.09 5.54
N TYR A 120 -10.62 -0.73 4.42
CA TYR A 120 -9.29 -1.22 4.11
C TYR A 120 -8.81 -0.73 2.75
N MET A 121 -7.54 -0.30 2.68
CA MET A 121 -6.83 -0.15 1.42
C MET A 121 -6.43 -1.52 0.88
N ARG A 122 -6.70 -1.77 -0.40
CA ARG A 122 -6.39 -3.04 -1.05
C ARG A 122 -5.15 -2.91 -1.91
N LYS A 123 -4.26 -3.91 -1.84
CA LYS A 123 -3.08 -3.97 -2.68
C LYS A 123 -3.46 -4.13 -4.14
N ASN A 124 -3.09 -3.15 -4.96
CA ASN A 124 -3.33 -3.17 -6.39
C ASN A 124 -2.31 -4.09 -7.07
N SER A 125 -2.78 -5.22 -7.60
CA SER A 125 -1.93 -6.29 -8.15
C SER A 125 -1.27 -5.92 -9.49
N VAL A 126 -1.73 -4.85 -10.13
CA VAL A 126 -1.34 -4.45 -11.49
C VAL A 126 -0.03 -3.65 -11.53
N ILE A 127 0.39 -3.02 -10.42
CA ILE A 127 1.52 -2.06 -10.41
C ILE A 127 2.81 -2.69 -9.83
N ALA A 128 2.73 -3.89 -9.25
CA ALA A 128 3.89 -4.58 -8.66
C ALA A 128 4.97 -5.01 -9.68
N ALA A 129 4.70 -4.94 -10.98
CA ALA A 129 5.60 -5.39 -12.05
C ALA A 129 6.66 -4.34 -12.48
N GLN A 130 6.62 -3.10 -12.00
CA GLN A 130 7.54 -2.04 -12.47
C GLN A 130 8.82 -1.87 -11.65
N ALA A 131 8.96 -2.57 -10.52
CA ALA A 131 10.15 -2.46 -9.67
C ALA A 131 11.28 -3.46 -9.98
N SER A 132 11.09 -4.43 -10.89
CA SER A 132 12.09 -5.46 -11.19
C SER A 132 12.89 -5.25 -12.49
N ASN A 133 12.61 -4.20 -13.28
CA ASN A 133 13.21 -4.02 -14.61
C ASN A 133 14.25 -2.87 -14.69
N LYS A 134 15.14 -2.77 -13.70
CA LYS A 134 16.38 -1.98 -13.80
C LYS A 134 17.60 -2.81 -13.42
N THR A 135 17.98 -3.73 -14.30
CA THR A 135 19.37 -4.18 -14.42
C THR A 135 19.69 -4.42 -15.89
N VAL A 136 19.74 -3.34 -16.66
CA VAL A 136 20.41 -3.39 -17.97
C VAL A 136 21.91 -3.30 -17.68
N GLN A 137 22.60 -4.42 -17.78
CA GLN A 137 24.06 -4.46 -17.86
C GLN A 137 24.50 -3.68 -19.12
N PRO A 138 25.46 -2.75 -19.05
CA PRO A 138 26.14 -2.31 -20.25
C PRO A 138 27.21 -3.35 -20.65
N MET A 139 26.94 -4.09 -21.73
CA MET A 139 28.00 -4.74 -22.51
C MET A 139 28.91 -3.66 -23.09
N ALA A 140 30.11 -3.51 -22.53
CA ALA A 140 31.16 -2.71 -23.15
C ALA A 140 31.91 -3.56 -24.19
N ASN A 141 31.87 -3.08 -25.42
CA ASN A 141 32.46 -3.66 -26.62
C ASN A 141 33.98 -3.83 -26.53
N ALA A 142 34.47 -5.01 -26.91
CA ALA A 142 35.88 -5.26 -27.21
C ALA A 142 36.26 -4.62 -28.57
N PRO A 143 37.39 -3.89 -28.69
CA PRO A 143 37.87 -3.41 -29.97
C PRO A 143 38.62 -4.50 -30.74
N LYS A 144 38.16 -4.78 -31.97
CA LYS A 144 38.87 -5.60 -32.97
C LYS A 144 40.12 -4.85 -33.45
N VAL A 145 41.31 -5.35 -33.11
CA VAL A 145 42.56 -4.88 -33.73
C VAL A 145 42.72 -5.54 -35.11
N LYS A 146 42.76 -4.68 -36.13
CA LYS A 146 43.01 -4.97 -37.54
C LYS A 146 44.46 -5.47 -37.70
N ARG A 147 44.62 -6.70 -38.21
CA ARG A 147 45.89 -7.15 -38.79
C ARG A 147 46.16 -6.34 -40.07
N ARG A 148 47.35 -5.76 -40.19
CA ARG A 148 47.96 -5.35 -41.45
C ARG A 148 49.37 -5.95 -41.51
N ASN A 149 49.72 -6.36 -42.73
CA ASN A 149 50.88 -7.12 -43.18
C ASN A 149 52.22 -6.72 -42.54
#